data_AF-A0A9P6V2T0-F1
#
_entry.id   AF-A0A9P6V2T0-F1
#
_cell.length_a   1.000
_cell.length_b   1.000
_cell.length_c   1.000
_cell.angle_alpha   90.00
_cell.angle_beta   90.00
_cell.angle_gamma   90.00
#
_symmetry.space_group_name_H-M   'P 1'
#
loop_
_entity.id
_entity.type
_entity.pdbx_description
1 polymer ?
#
loop_
_entity_poly.entity_id
_entity_poly.type
_entity_poly.pdbx_seq_one_letter_code
_entity_poly.pdbx_strand_id
1 'polypeptide(L)'
;MATTQQGTINLDCIAADPYSRYLYGIGSANEGKPTKDGYTDSSAVLVRSNASPASLADITWTVISHVKGKDVSYNYPTFTSVDCAVNGKGHFTAFFRSPYRTVSPAALLPMGIRYDSSTDTWITIKGYAVYGWDSDRYVHKSYYTRPEDTDIVHIRTDSSANIVNIGTLLYDTGVLSFENTVDW
;
A
#
# COMPACT_ATOMS: atom_id res chain seq x y z
N MET A 1 21.64 -26.97 -9.55
CA MET A 1 21.02 -26.83 -8.21
C MET A 1 20.70 -25.36 -8.03
N ALA A 2 19.43 -24.98 -7.91
CA ALA A 2 19.07 -23.60 -7.63
C ALA A 2 19.43 -23.30 -6.17
N THR A 3 20.36 -22.37 -5.95
CA THR A 3 20.68 -21.86 -4.62
C THR A 3 19.47 -21.11 -4.08
N THR A 4 18.85 -21.61 -3.02
CA THR A 4 17.83 -20.88 -2.28
C THR A 4 18.52 -19.70 -1.59
N GLN A 5 18.40 -18.49 -2.15
CA GLN A 5 18.79 -17.29 -1.43
C GLN A 5 17.81 -17.08 -0.28
N GLN A 6 18.31 -17.17 0.95
CA GLN A 6 17.60 -16.70 2.13
C GLN A 6 17.84 -15.21 2.27
N GLY A 7 16.76 -14.43 2.36
CA GLY A 7 16.79 -13.00 2.61
C GLY A 7 15.82 -12.64 3.73
N THR A 8 16.06 -11.51 4.39
CA THR A 8 15.14 -10.93 5.36
C THR A 8 14.36 -9.82 4.69
N ILE A 9 13.03 -9.87 4.78
CA ILE A 9 12.14 -8.80 4.35
C ILE A 9 11.54 -8.15 5.59
N ASN A 10 11.75 -6.85 5.73
CA ASN A 10 11.04 -6.05 6.72
C ASN A 10 9.69 -5.66 6.13
N LEU A 11 8.59 -6.02 6.81
CA LEU A 11 7.25 -5.68 6.37
C LEU A 11 6.93 -4.24 6.76
N ASP A 12 6.48 -3.47 5.79
CA ASP A 12 6.09 -2.07 5.93
C ASP A 12 4.66 -1.92 6.47
N CYS A 13 3.79 -2.86 6.12
CA CYS A 13 2.44 -2.96 6.65
C CYS A 13 1.93 -4.41 6.64
N ILE A 14 1.05 -4.75 7.59
CA ILE A 14 0.36 -6.03 7.70
C ILE A 14 -1.15 -5.78 7.76
N ALA A 15 -1.91 -6.53 6.97
CA ALA A 15 -3.38 -6.53 6.99
C ALA A 15 -3.92 -7.95 7.16
N ALA A 16 -4.98 -8.11 7.94
CA ALA A 16 -5.69 -9.38 8.07
C ALA A 16 -6.78 -9.49 6.99
N ASP A 17 -6.98 -10.68 6.44
CA ASP A 17 -8.18 -10.93 5.62
C ASP A 17 -9.44 -10.84 6.50
N PRO A 18 -10.59 -10.44 5.93
CA PRO A 18 -11.81 -10.22 6.71
C PRO A 18 -12.35 -11.48 7.40
N TYR A 19 -11.87 -12.65 6.99
CA TYR A 19 -12.23 -13.94 7.60
C TYR A 19 -11.22 -14.39 8.66
N SER A 20 -10.19 -13.60 8.94
CA SER A 20 -9.12 -13.91 9.89
C SER A 20 -8.47 -15.29 9.66
N ARG A 21 -8.34 -15.69 8.39
CA ARG A 21 -7.67 -16.90 7.93
C ARG A 21 -6.20 -16.67 7.63
N TYR A 22 -5.86 -15.47 7.16
CA TYR A 22 -4.50 -15.14 6.74
C TYR A 22 -4.14 -13.69 7.09
N LEU A 23 -2.85 -13.46 7.28
CA LEU A 23 -2.25 -12.14 7.28
C LEU A 23 -1.56 -11.92 5.94
N TYR A 24 -1.61 -10.71 5.43
CA TYR A 24 -0.89 -10.25 4.26
C TYR A 24 0.08 -9.16 4.68
N GLY A 25 1.28 -9.19 4.13
CA GLY A 25 2.32 -8.20 4.42
C GLY A 25 2.96 -7.71 3.13
N ILE A 26 3.25 -6.42 3.05
CA ILE A 26 4.05 -5.83 1.97
C ILE A 26 5.38 -5.37 2.55
N GLY A 27 6.46 -5.59 1.82
CA GLY A 27 7.77 -5.08 2.17
C GLY A 27 8.60 -4.77 0.92
N SER A 28 9.67 -4.01 1.10
CA SER A 28 10.63 -3.73 0.04
C SER A 28 11.88 -4.61 0.17
N ALA A 29 12.26 -5.27 -0.92
CA ALA A 29 13.58 -5.89 -1.06
C ALA A 29 14.48 -4.96 -1.88
N ASN A 30 15.56 -4.48 -1.28
CA ASN A 30 16.44 -3.47 -1.88
C ASN A 30 17.83 -4.05 -2.12
N GLU A 31 18.29 -4.01 -3.37
CA GLU A 31 19.66 -4.40 -3.76
C GLU A 31 20.50 -3.21 -4.23
N GLY A 32 19.86 -2.06 -4.48
CA GLY A 32 20.50 -0.85 -4.99
C GLY A 32 21.03 0.10 -3.90
N LYS A 33 21.84 1.08 -4.34
CA LYS A 33 22.23 2.20 -3.47
C LYS A 33 21.03 3.13 -3.24
N PRO A 34 20.84 3.67 -2.03
CA PRO A 34 19.89 4.73 -1.82
C PRO A 34 20.27 5.96 -2.67
N THR A 35 19.26 6.58 -3.26
CA THR A 35 19.34 7.84 -4.01
C THR A 35 18.43 8.87 -3.35
N LYS A 36 18.47 10.10 -3.86
CA LYS A 36 17.56 11.17 -3.42
C LYS A 36 16.08 10.78 -3.63
N ASP A 37 15.80 9.96 -4.62
CA ASP A 37 14.44 9.56 -5.03
C ASP A 37 14.13 8.11 -4.66
N GLY A 38 14.76 7.57 -3.61
CA GLY A 38 14.55 6.19 -3.13
C GLY A 38 15.63 5.22 -3.60
N TYR A 39 15.31 3.95 -3.78
CA TYR A 39 16.25 2.93 -4.25
C TYR A 39 16.15 2.74 -5.77
N THR A 40 17.29 2.64 -6.46
CA THR A 40 17.32 2.39 -7.92
C THR A 40 16.77 1.02 -8.28
N ASP A 41 17.02 0.05 -7.42
CA ASP A 41 16.68 -1.36 -7.58
C ASP A 41 16.02 -1.85 -6.29
N SER A 42 14.74 -1.52 -6.16
CA SER A 42 13.84 -2.13 -5.18
C SER A 42 12.83 -3.03 -5.86
N SER A 43 12.34 -4.02 -5.13
CA SER A 43 11.15 -4.78 -5.46
C SER A 43 10.15 -4.69 -4.32
N ALA A 44 8.90 -4.42 -4.64
CA ALA A 44 7.80 -4.61 -3.69
C ALA A 44 7.49 -6.10 -3.63
N VAL A 45 7.41 -6.66 -2.43
CA VAL A 45 7.17 -8.09 -2.19
C VAL A 45 5.94 -8.26 -1.32
N LEU A 46 4.90 -8.87 -1.88
CA LEU A 46 3.70 -9.26 -1.15
C LEU A 46 3.87 -10.67 -0.61
N VAL A 47 3.70 -10.81 0.69
CA VAL A 47 3.71 -12.09 1.39
C VAL A 47 2.36 -12.36 2.03
N ARG A 48 2.06 -13.64 2.24
CA ARG A 48 0.90 -14.11 2.99
C ARG A 48 1.34 -15.13 4.02
N SER A 49 0.77 -15.08 5.22
CA SER A 49 0.96 -16.12 6.21
C SER A 49 0.36 -17.45 5.73
N ASN A 50 0.92 -18.57 6.17
CA ASN A 50 0.34 -19.88 5.83
C ASN A 50 -0.95 -20.19 6.61
N ALA A 51 -1.15 -19.52 7.74
CA ALA A 51 -2.34 -19.61 8.57
C ALA A 51 -2.53 -18.31 9.37
N SER A 52 -3.69 -18.15 9.99
CA SER A 52 -3.96 -17.09 10.95
C SER A 52 -3.27 -17.43 12.26
N PRO A 53 -2.25 -16.65 12.65
CA PRO A 53 -1.42 -17.03 13.76
C PRO A 53 -2.01 -16.55 15.08
N ALA A 54 -1.97 -17.41 16.10
CA ALA A 54 -2.24 -16.99 17.48
C ALA A 54 -1.10 -16.10 18.05
N SER A 55 0.08 -16.15 17.43
CA SER A 55 1.27 -15.39 17.82
C SER A 55 2.10 -14.99 16.59
N LEU A 56 2.58 -13.75 16.54
CA LEU A 56 3.42 -13.28 15.44
C LEU A 56 4.81 -13.94 15.40
N ALA A 57 5.23 -14.60 16.49
CA ALA A 57 6.57 -15.18 16.61
C ALA A 57 6.79 -16.42 15.71
N ASP A 58 5.72 -17.19 15.44
CA ASP A 58 5.79 -18.47 14.74
C ASP A 58 5.21 -18.42 13.33
N ILE A 59 5.10 -17.22 12.74
CA ILE A 59 4.52 -17.07 11.41
C ILE A 59 5.51 -17.50 10.34
N THR A 60 5.11 -18.50 9.56
CA THR A 60 5.70 -18.77 8.25
C THR A 60 5.00 -17.97 7.17
N TRP A 61 5.79 -17.27 6.35
CA TRP A 61 5.32 -16.45 5.24
C TRP A 61 5.62 -17.13 3.90
N THR A 62 4.72 -16.96 2.94
CA THR A 62 4.91 -17.35 1.55
C THR A 62 4.85 -16.10 0.68
N VAL A 63 5.80 -15.96 -0.26
CA VAL A 63 5.74 -14.90 -1.28
C VAL A 63 4.60 -15.20 -2.23
N ILE A 64 3.67 -14.26 -2.37
CA ILE A 64 2.52 -14.38 -3.27
C ILE A 64 2.82 -13.70 -4.59
N SER A 65 3.39 -12.49 -4.56
CA SER A 65 3.73 -11.75 -5.76
C SER A 65 4.86 -10.76 -5.46
N HIS A 66 5.56 -10.35 -6.51
CA HIS A 66 6.56 -9.30 -6.43
C HIS A 66 6.56 -8.47 -7.72
N VAL A 67 6.98 -7.23 -7.62
CA VAL A 67 7.07 -6.30 -8.75
C VAL A 67 8.23 -5.34 -8.53
N LYS A 68 8.90 -4.92 -9.61
CA LYS A 68 9.96 -3.92 -9.48
C LYS A 68 9.33 -2.63 -8.97
N GLY A 69 9.90 -2.03 -7.94
CA GLY A 69 9.34 -0.85 -7.28
C GLY A 69 9.08 0.29 -8.27
N LYS A 70 9.97 0.48 -9.25
CA LYS A 70 9.85 1.52 -10.29
C LYS A 70 8.63 1.37 -11.19
N ASP A 71 8.15 0.14 -11.38
CA ASP A 71 6.99 -0.13 -12.23
C ASP A 71 5.68 0.25 -11.51
N VAL A 72 5.73 0.38 -10.17
CA VAL A 72 4.56 0.67 -9.33
C VAL A 72 4.75 1.86 -8.37
N SER A 73 5.84 2.62 -8.54
CA SER A 73 6.23 3.75 -7.67
C SER A 73 6.45 3.41 -6.19
N TYR A 74 6.87 2.17 -5.88
CA TYR A 74 7.18 1.69 -4.52
C TYR A 74 8.70 1.56 -4.31
N ASN A 75 9.41 2.69 -4.34
CA ASN A 75 10.88 2.77 -4.30
C ASN A 75 11.45 3.37 -3.01
N TYR A 76 10.59 3.73 -2.06
CA TYR A 76 10.97 4.55 -0.91
C TYR A 76 11.05 3.73 0.37
N PRO A 77 11.81 4.18 1.39
CA PRO A 77 11.75 3.58 2.72
C PRO A 77 10.34 3.73 3.27
N THR A 78 9.68 2.62 3.55
CA THR A 78 8.24 2.56 3.80
C THR A 78 7.88 2.19 5.24
N PHE A 79 8.85 1.96 6.12
CA PHE A 79 8.57 1.65 7.52
C PHE A 79 7.90 2.86 8.23
N THR A 80 6.75 2.63 8.86
CA THR A 80 5.87 3.62 9.56
C THR A 80 5.03 4.56 8.68
N SER A 81 5.18 4.52 7.36
CA SER A 81 4.48 5.42 6.44
C SER A 81 3.67 4.66 5.37
N VAL A 82 3.12 3.50 5.75
CA VAL A 82 2.25 2.68 4.90
C VAL A 82 1.02 2.25 5.68
N ASP A 83 -0.13 2.35 5.03
CA ASP A 83 -1.39 1.79 5.47
C ASP A 83 -1.87 0.79 4.42
N CYS A 84 -2.40 -0.35 4.85
CA CYS A 84 -2.76 -1.41 3.95
C CYS A 84 -4.04 -2.12 4.38
N ALA A 85 -4.73 -2.66 3.37
CA ALA A 85 -5.95 -3.42 3.52
C ALA A 85 -5.94 -4.61 2.56
N VAL A 86 -6.66 -5.66 2.91
CA VAL A 86 -6.86 -6.82 2.05
C VAL A 86 -8.32 -7.27 2.14
N ASN A 87 -8.89 -7.69 1.02
CA ASN A 87 -10.25 -8.22 0.99
C ASN A 87 -10.26 -9.76 1.13
N GLY A 88 -11.44 -10.35 1.16
CA GLY A 88 -11.66 -11.80 1.26
C GLY A 88 -11.20 -12.62 0.06
N LYS A 89 -10.93 -11.96 -1.09
CA LYS A 89 -10.36 -12.54 -2.31
C LYS A 89 -8.83 -12.44 -2.37
N GLY A 90 -8.20 -11.75 -1.42
CA GLY A 90 -6.76 -11.51 -1.42
C GLY A 90 -6.31 -10.35 -2.31
N HIS A 91 -7.23 -9.50 -2.78
CA HIS A 91 -6.85 -8.20 -3.35
C HIS A 91 -6.27 -7.35 -2.24
N PHE A 92 -5.05 -6.90 -2.45
CA PHE A 92 -4.27 -6.18 -1.45
C PHE A 92 -4.04 -4.76 -1.92
N THR A 93 -4.22 -3.79 -1.05
CA THR A 93 -3.92 -2.39 -1.32
C THR A 93 -2.99 -1.85 -0.24
N ALA A 94 -1.98 -1.09 -0.65
CA ALA A 94 -1.14 -0.32 0.24
C ALA A 94 -1.09 1.14 -0.23
N PHE A 95 -1.48 2.05 0.65
CA PHE A 95 -1.23 3.49 0.49
C PHE A 95 0.03 3.84 1.25
N PHE A 96 0.84 4.74 0.69
CA PHE A 96 2.13 5.07 1.26
C PHE A 96 2.46 6.54 1.13
N ARG A 97 3.33 7.00 2.00
CA ARG A 97 3.90 8.35 1.92
C ARG A 97 4.69 8.53 0.64
N SER A 98 4.30 9.55 -0.11
CA SER A 98 4.93 9.92 -1.36
C SER A 98 5.82 11.15 -1.13
N PRO A 99 7.12 11.10 -1.47
CA PRO A 99 7.97 12.29 -1.37
C PRO A 99 7.70 13.30 -2.48
N TYR A 100 6.88 12.94 -3.48
CA TYR A 100 6.36 13.86 -4.48
C TYR A 100 5.36 14.82 -3.79
N ARG A 101 5.89 15.87 -3.18
CA ARG A 101 5.08 16.94 -2.57
C ARG A 101 4.45 17.79 -3.66
N THR A 102 3.28 18.37 -3.33
CA THR A 102 2.53 19.40 -4.09
C THR A 102 3.29 19.98 -5.27
N VAL A 103 3.02 19.45 -6.45
CA VAL A 103 3.45 20.06 -7.72
C VAL A 103 2.37 21.02 -8.18
N SER A 104 2.78 22.19 -8.69
CA SER A 104 1.90 23.14 -9.35
C SER A 104 2.18 23.09 -10.86
N PRO A 105 1.17 22.87 -11.73
CA PRO A 105 -0.24 22.66 -11.40
C PRO A 105 -0.49 21.29 -10.74
N ALA A 106 -1.65 21.14 -10.09
CA ALA A 106 -2.04 19.90 -9.43
C ALA A 106 -1.98 18.72 -10.41
N ALA A 107 -1.10 17.77 -10.12
CA ALA A 107 -0.94 16.55 -10.90
C ALA A 107 -1.44 15.32 -10.11
N LEU A 108 -1.81 14.28 -10.85
CA LEU A 108 -2.00 12.94 -10.28
C LEU A 108 -0.63 12.35 -9.96
N LEU A 109 -0.39 12.10 -8.68
CA LEU A 109 0.85 11.55 -8.16
C LEU A 109 0.61 10.13 -7.61
N PRO A 110 1.62 9.25 -7.65
CA PRO A 110 1.54 7.96 -6.97
C PRO A 110 1.31 8.14 -5.47
N MET A 111 0.31 7.44 -4.94
CA MET A 111 -0.08 7.48 -3.52
C MET A 111 -0.29 6.08 -2.93
N GLY A 112 -0.27 5.04 -3.77
CA GLY A 112 -0.46 3.67 -3.33
C GLY A 112 -0.20 2.68 -4.44
N ILE A 113 -0.36 1.41 -4.11
CA ILE A 113 -0.33 0.27 -5.03
C ILE A 113 -1.47 -0.68 -4.67
N ARG A 114 -1.98 -1.38 -5.68
CA ARG A 114 -2.94 -2.47 -5.50
C ARG A 114 -2.45 -3.69 -6.25
N TYR A 115 -2.56 -4.83 -5.60
CA TYR A 115 -2.42 -6.16 -6.18
C TYR A 115 -3.79 -6.80 -6.37
N ASP A 116 -4.06 -7.26 -7.59
CA ASP A 116 -5.24 -8.06 -7.92
C ASP A 116 -4.86 -9.54 -8.02
N SER A 117 -5.20 -10.30 -6.98
CA SER A 117 -5.02 -11.75 -6.90
C SER A 117 -5.69 -12.57 -8.00
N SER A 118 -6.77 -12.07 -8.64
CA SER A 118 -7.46 -12.81 -9.71
C SER A 118 -6.67 -12.80 -11.01
N THR A 119 -5.90 -11.74 -11.24
CA THR A 119 -5.13 -11.52 -12.47
C THR A 119 -3.63 -11.58 -12.27
N ASP A 120 -3.17 -11.67 -11.02
CA ASP A 120 -1.76 -11.56 -10.61
C ASP A 120 -1.10 -10.28 -11.13
N THR A 121 -1.84 -9.16 -11.05
CA THR A 121 -1.38 -7.86 -11.57
C THR A 121 -1.21 -6.83 -10.46
N TRP A 122 -0.25 -5.93 -10.69
CA TRP A 122 -0.04 -4.75 -9.87
C TRP A 122 -0.46 -3.50 -10.61
N ILE A 123 -1.13 -2.60 -9.90
CA ILE A 123 -1.43 -1.25 -10.40
C ILE A 123 -0.88 -0.20 -9.44
N THR A 124 -0.44 0.92 -10.01
CA THR A 124 -0.17 2.14 -9.24
C THR A 124 -1.48 2.84 -8.95
N ILE A 125 -1.70 3.19 -7.68
CA ILE A 125 -2.79 4.08 -7.28
C ILE A 125 -2.28 5.51 -7.36
N LYS A 126 -3.03 6.35 -8.07
CA LYS A 126 -2.72 7.77 -8.24
C LYS A 126 -3.80 8.64 -7.59
N GLY A 127 -3.42 9.79 -7.05
CA GLY A 127 -4.37 10.77 -6.52
C GLY A 127 -3.83 12.18 -6.63
N TYR A 128 -4.68 13.17 -6.37
CA TYR A 128 -4.27 14.58 -6.43
C TYR A 128 -3.30 14.92 -5.29
N ALA A 129 -2.26 15.68 -5.60
CA ALA A 129 -1.19 16.01 -4.65
C ALA A 129 -1.67 16.68 -3.34
N VAL A 130 -2.77 17.44 -3.37
CA VAL A 130 -3.40 18.06 -2.18
C VAL A 130 -3.91 17.03 -1.17
N TYR A 131 -4.10 15.79 -1.61
CA TYR A 131 -4.54 14.67 -0.80
C TYR A 131 -3.41 13.68 -0.46
N GLY A 132 -2.18 14.01 -0.87
CA GLY A 132 -0.98 13.21 -0.63
C GLY A 132 -0.72 12.94 0.85
N TRP A 133 -0.23 11.73 1.15
CA TRP A 133 0.39 11.43 2.43
C TRP A 133 1.80 12.02 2.43
N ASP A 134 1.98 13.22 2.99
CA ASP A 134 3.26 13.93 3.03
C ASP A 134 3.87 14.04 4.44
N SER A 135 3.10 13.62 5.45
CA SER A 135 3.39 13.70 6.87
C SER A 135 2.78 12.52 7.63
N ASP A 136 3.54 11.92 8.54
CA ASP A 136 3.06 10.85 9.43
C ASP A 136 2.16 11.37 10.56
N ARG A 137 1.95 12.69 10.62
CA ARG A 137 0.98 13.33 11.54
C ARG A 137 -0.46 13.10 11.11
N TYR A 138 -0.69 12.78 9.84
CA TYR A 138 -2.02 12.45 9.34
C TYR A 138 -2.35 11.01 9.70
N VAL A 139 -3.56 10.76 10.14
CA VAL A 139 -4.08 9.40 10.22
C VAL A 139 -4.43 8.97 8.81
N HIS A 140 -3.91 7.82 8.38
CA HIS A 140 -4.28 7.15 7.14
C HIS A 140 -4.82 5.77 7.48
N LYS A 141 -6.02 5.46 7.00
CA LYS A 141 -6.69 4.17 7.22
C LYS A 141 -7.48 3.73 6.00
N SER A 142 -7.34 2.47 5.62
CA SER A 142 -8.00 1.92 4.43
C SER A 142 -8.75 0.64 4.76
N TYR A 143 -9.90 0.47 4.13
CA TYR A 143 -10.75 -0.70 4.33
C TYR A 143 -11.50 -1.03 3.05
N TYR A 144 -11.66 -2.32 2.77
CA TYR A 144 -12.62 -2.77 1.77
C TYR A 144 -14.03 -2.68 2.36
N THR A 145 -14.99 -2.23 1.58
CA THR A 145 -16.39 -2.04 2.02
C THR A 145 -17.07 -3.35 2.37
N ARG A 146 -16.74 -4.42 1.63
CA ARG A 146 -17.18 -5.80 1.87
C ARG A 146 -16.07 -6.80 1.55
N PRO A 147 -16.08 -8.00 2.14
CA PRO A 147 -15.05 -9.02 1.90
C PRO A 147 -14.88 -9.39 0.41
N GLU A 148 -15.96 -9.42 -0.34
CA GLU A 148 -15.99 -9.82 -1.74
C GLU A 148 -15.81 -8.66 -2.73
N ASP A 149 -15.87 -7.42 -2.25
CA ASP A 149 -15.80 -6.23 -3.07
C ASP A 149 -14.36 -5.85 -3.42
N THR A 150 -14.23 -5.16 -4.55
CA THR A 150 -13.00 -4.49 -4.97
C THR A 150 -12.92 -3.04 -4.50
N ASP A 151 -14.02 -2.53 -3.96
CA ASP A 151 -14.17 -1.15 -3.53
C ASP A 151 -13.43 -0.93 -2.22
N ILE A 152 -12.46 -0.03 -2.25
CA ILE A 152 -11.68 0.36 -1.10
C ILE A 152 -11.94 1.83 -0.76
N VAL A 153 -12.16 2.07 0.52
CA VAL A 153 -12.27 3.39 1.11
C VAL A 153 -10.95 3.72 1.79
N HIS A 154 -10.42 4.90 1.53
CA HIS A 154 -9.25 5.47 2.20
C HIS A 154 -9.67 6.71 2.98
N ILE A 155 -9.42 6.70 4.27
CA ILE A 155 -9.68 7.80 5.19
C ILE A 155 -8.34 8.47 5.49
N ARG A 156 -8.31 9.80 5.36
CA ARG A 156 -7.19 10.59 5.87
C ARG A 156 -7.66 11.78 6.71
N THR A 157 -6.86 12.13 7.71
CA THR A 157 -7.07 13.36 8.49
C THR A 157 -6.07 14.44 8.11
N ASP A 158 -6.39 15.69 8.42
CA ASP A 158 -5.38 16.75 8.47
C ASP A 158 -4.48 16.61 9.72
N SER A 159 -3.46 17.46 9.85
CA SER A 159 -2.50 17.40 10.97
C SER A 159 -3.11 17.69 12.33
N SER A 160 -4.28 18.33 12.36
CA SER A 160 -5.01 18.63 13.60
C SER A 160 -6.13 17.62 13.90
N ALA A 161 -6.32 16.62 13.04
CA ALA A 161 -7.41 15.65 13.09
C ALA A 161 -8.82 16.27 13.11
N ASN A 162 -8.97 17.51 12.65
CA ASN A 162 -10.24 18.24 12.60
C ASN A 162 -10.97 18.02 11.27
N ILE A 163 -10.24 17.72 10.19
CA ILE A 163 -10.81 17.46 8.87
C ILE A 163 -10.58 16.00 8.51
N VAL A 164 -11.67 15.29 8.22
CA VAL A 164 -11.65 13.93 7.70
C VAL A 164 -12.01 13.96 6.22
N ASN A 165 -11.11 13.46 5.38
CA ASN A 165 -11.34 13.27 3.96
C ASN A 165 -11.54 11.78 3.69
N ILE A 166 -12.59 11.45 2.94
CA ILE A 166 -12.91 10.07 2.56
C ILE A 166 -12.72 9.96 1.05
N GLY A 167 -11.86 9.02 0.64
CA GLY A 167 -11.59 8.72 -0.75
C GLY A 167 -11.99 7.32 -1.13
N THR A 168 -12.40 7.14 -2.37
CA THR A 168 -12.71 5.86 -2.99
C THR A 168 -11.77 5.62 -4.17
N LEU A 169 -11.30 4.39 -4.31
CA LEU A 169 -10.48 4.00 -5.44
C LEU A 169 -11.38 3.63 -6.63
N LEU A 170 -11.24 4.36 -7.73
CA LEU A 170 -11.85 3.97 -9.00
C LEU A 170 -11.09 2.77 -9.57
N TYR A 171 -11.75 1.60 -9.59
CA TYR A 171 -11.10 0.32 -9.85
C TYR A 171 -10.35 0.26 -11.18
N ASP A 172 -10.99 0.75 -12.25
CA ASP A 172 -10.52 0.65 -13.63
C ASP A 172 -9.35 1.58 -13.93
N THR A 173 -9.31 2.73 -13.26
CA THR A 173 -8.32 3.79 -13.54
C THR A 173 -7.19 3.82 -12.53
N GLY A 174 -7.36 3.16 -11.37
CA GLY A 174 -6.42 3.26 -10.26
C GLY A 174 -6.36 4.68 -9.67
N VAL A 175 -7.40 5.49 -9.85
CA VAL A 175 -7.45 6.86 -9.33
C VAL A 175 -8.19 6.90 -8.00
N LEU A 176 -7.52 7.40 -6.96
CA LEU A 176 -8.13 7.72 -5.68
C LEU A 176 -8.85 9.07 -5.80
N SER A 177 -10.17 9.03 -5.75
CA SER A 177 -11.05 10.20 -5.76
C SER A 177 -11.51 10.49 -4.34
N PHE A 178 -11.34 11.73 -3.87
CA PHE A 178 -11.89 12.14 -2.58
C PHE A 178 -13.22 12.84 -2.81
N GLU A 179 -14.21 12.52 -1.98
CA GLU A 179 -15.41 13.34 -1.89
C GLU A 179 -14.99 14.67 -1.26
N ASN A 180 -15.18 15.76 -2.00
CA ASN A 180 -15.04 17.10 -1.43
C ASN A 180 -16.17 17.27 -0.40
N THR A 181 -15.87 17.12 0.88
CA THR A 181 -16.67 17.79 1.90
C THR A 181 -16.43 19.28 1.72
N VAL A 182 -17.49 19.95 1.24
CA VAL A 182 -17.56 21.31 0.72
C VAL A 182 -17.01 22.36 1.69
N ASP A 183 -16.45 23.42 1.08
CA ASP A 183 -16.11 24.76 1.58
C ASP A 183 -16.55 25.14 3.01
N TRP A 184 -15.58 25.68 3.78
CA TRP A 184 -15.84 26.58 4.90
C TRP A 184 -15.16 27.93 4.63
#